data_AF-A0A154VEC5-F1
#
_entry.id   AF-A0A154VEC5-F1
#
_cell.length_a   1.000
_cell.length_b   1.000
_cell.length_c   1.000
_cell.angle_alpha   90.00
_cell.angle_beta   90.00
_cell.angle_gamma   90.00
#
_symmetry.space_group_name_H-M   'P 1'
#
loop_
_entity.id
_entity.type
_entity.pdbx_description
1 polymer ?
#
loop_
_entity_poly.entity_id
_entity_poly.type
_entity_poly.pdbx_seq_one_letter_code
_entity_poly.pdbx_strand_id
1 'polypeptide(L)' 'MTSPAKPDLLVNLIGANRAFLQASIAESKDAHLPSDTDVDEYINMLASYPRSVRRTMTGANAALVNVCRALKAAQDGGS' A
#
# COMPACT_ATOMS: atom_id res chain seq x y z
N MET A 1 -7.70 -2.25 37.55
CA MET A 1 -8.11 -1.57 36.29
C MET A 1 -7.31 -2.17 35.16
N THR A 2 -7.92 -3.00 34.33
CA THR A 2 -7.31 -3.49 33.09
C THR A 2 -7.15 -2.29 32.16
N SER A 3 -5.91 -1.99 31.76
CA SER A 3 -5.67 -1.04 30.69
C SER A 3 -6.52 -1.47 29.50
N PRO A 4 -7.28 -0.57 28.82
CA PRO A 4 -7.89 -0.94 27.54
C PRO A 4 -6.74 -1.47 26.68
N ALA A 5 -6.88 -2.70 26.17
CA ALA A 5 -5.92 -3.27 25.24
C ALA A 5 -5.74 -2.20 24.15
N LYS A 6 -4.53 -1.65 23.99
CA LYS A 6 -4.24 -0.79 22.85
C LYS A 6 -4.68 -1.62 21.64
N PRO A 7 -5.73 -1.21 20.90
CA PRO A 7 -6.00 -1.81 19.61
C PRO A 7 -4.67 -1.77 18.88
N ASP A 8 -4.25 -2.87 18.24
CA ASP A 8 -2.98 -2.91 17.55
C ASP A 8 -3.00 -1.84 16.45
N LEU A 9 -2.45 -0.66 16.80
CA LEU A 9 -2.56 0.56 16.00
C LEU A 9 -1.88 0.35 14.65
N LEU A 10 -0.87 -0.53 14.61
CA LEU A 10 -0.18 -0.90 13.40
C LEU A 10 -1.08 -1.77 12.52
N VAL A 11 -1.75 -2.79 13.08
CA VAL A 11 -2.72 -3.62 12.33
C VAL A 11 -3.87 -2.78 11.79
N ASN A 12 -4.41 -1.86 12.60
CA ASN A 12 -5.47 -0.95 12.15
C ASN A 12 -5.00 -0.03 11.02
N LEU A 13 -3.77 0.51 11.13
CA LEU A 13 -3.19 1.35 10.09
C LEU A 13 -2.93 0.57 8.80
N ILE A 14 -2.43 -0.66 8.90
CA ILE A 14 -2.25 -1.57 7.75
C ILE A 14 -3.61 -1.84 7.08
N GLY A 15 -4.63 -2.19 7.87
CA GLY A 15 -5.99 -2.43 7.39
C GLY A 15 -6.57 -1.21 6.66
N ALA A 16 -6.44 -0.01 7.25
CA ALA A 16 -6.92 1.22 6.65
C ALA A 16 -6.23 1.55 5.32
N ASN A 17 -4.91 1.35 5.23
CA ASN A 17 -4.18 1.57 3.97
C ASN A 17 -4.58 0.55 2.90
N ARG A 18 -4.78 -0.73 3.26
CA ARG A 18 -5.25 -1.75 2.31
C ARG A 18 -6.66 -1.44 1.78
N ALA A 19 -7.57 -0.98 2.64
CA ALA A 19 -8.91 -0.55 2.22
C ALA A 19 -8.86 0.67 1.30
N PHE A 20 -7.99 1.64 1.59
CA PHE A 20 -7.75 2.79 0.72
C PHE A 20 -7.22 2.38 -0.67
N LEU A 21 -6.27 1.43 -0.71
CA LEU A 21 -5.75 0.91 -1.98
C LEU A 21 -6.82 0.16 -2.77
N GLN A 22 -7.65 -0.63 -2.09
CA GLN A 22 -8.78 -1.33 -2.73
C GLN A 22 -9.73 -0.35 -3.42
N ALA A 23 -10.11 0.74 -2.74
CA ALA A 23 -10.95 1.78 -3.33
C ALA A 23 -10.23 2.49 -4.51
N SER A 24 -8.94 2.81 -4.33
CA SER A 24 -8.14 3.47 -5.36
C SER A 24 -7.99 2.63 -6.64
N ILE A 25 -7.85 1.31 -6.51
CA ILE A 25 -7.81 0.37 -7.64
C ILE A 25 -9.16 0.33 -8.34
N ALA A 26 -10.25 0.19 -7.59
CA ALA A 26 -11.60 0.13 -8.14
C ALA A 26 -12.01 1.41 -8.87
N GLU A 27 -11.51 2.57 -8.43
CA GLU A 27 -11.77 3.88 -9.05
C GLU A 27 -10.73 4.26 -10.12
N SER A 28 -9.68 3.45 -10.30
CA SER A 28 -8.60 3.75 -11.23
C SER A 28 -9.10 3.79 -12.66
N LYS A 29 -8.63 4.78 -13.42
CA LYS A 29 -8.85 4.91 -14.87
C LYS A 29 -7.59 4.56 -15.67
N ASP A 30 -6.59 3.97 -15.03
CA ASP A 30 -5.36 3.57 -15.68
C ASP A 30 -5.63 2.38 -16.61
N ALA A 31 -5.51 2.60 -17.92
CA ALA A 31 -5.71 1.57 -18.93
C ALA A 31 -4.64 0.46 -18.88
N HIS A 32 -3.54 0.69 -18.17
CA HIS A 32 -2.46 -0.28 -18.01
C HIS A 32 -2.58 -1.10 -16.72
N LEU A 33 -3.56 -0.81 -15.86
CA LEU A 33 -3.86 -1.59 -14.67
C LEU A 33 -4.82 -2.74 -15.06
N PRO A 34 -4.42 -4.02 -14.91
CA PRO A 34 -5.33 -5.14 -15.13
C PRO A 34 -6.60 -5.00 -14.29
N SER A 35 -7.76 -5.31 -14.88
CA SER A 35 -9.07 -5.16 -14.23
C SER A 35 -9.27 -6.07 -13.01
N ASP A 36 -8.47 -7.13 -12.93
CA ASP A 36 -8.45 -8.13 -11.87
C ASP A 36 -7.34 -7.90 -10.85
N THR A 37 -6.56 -6.80 -10.96
CA THR A 37 -5.48 -6.49 -10.02
C THR A 37 -6.00 -6.41 -8.59
N ASP A 38 -5.52 -7.28 -7.73
CA ASP A 38 -5.82 -7.22 -6.31
C ASP A 38 -4.87 -6.29 -5.54
N VAL A 39 -5.17 -6.08 -4.25
CA VAL A 39 -4.38 -5.17 -3.40
C VAL A 39 -2.94 -5.64 -3.22
N ASP A 40 -2.69 -6.95 -3.11
CA ASP A 40 -1.34 -7.49 -2.92
C ASP A 40 -0.52 -7.43 -4.21
N GLU A 41 -1.14 -7.72 -5.36
CA GLU A 41 -0.54 -7.52 -6.68
C GLU A 41 -0.18 -6.05 -6.91
N TYR A 42 -1.07 -5.13 -6.57
CA TYR A 42 -0.81 -3.69 -6.67
C TYR A 42 0.35 -3.25 -5.76
N ILE A 43 0.36 -3.73 -4.52
CA ILE A 43 1.46 -3.48 -3.57
C ILE A 43 2.78 -3.99 -4.13
N ASN A 44 2.82 -5.22 -4.62
CA ASN A 44 4.02 -5.84 -5.18
C ASN A 44 4.53 -5.09 -6.42
N MET A 45 3.61 -4.73 -7.33
CA MET A 45 3.92 -3.97 -8.53
C MET A 45 4.57 -2.62 -8.19
N LEU A 46 3.95 -1.81 -7.34
CA LEU A 46 4.49 -0.50 -6.99
C LEU A 46 5.73 -0.58 -6.10
N ALA A 47 5.81 -1.57 -5.21
CA ALA A 47 6.97 -1.77 -4.36
C ALA A 47 8.22 -2.19 -5.15
N SER A 48 8.03 -2.87 -6.29
CA SER A 48 9.10 -3.32 -7.18
C SER A 48 9.79 -2.19 -7.96
N TYR A 49 9.19 -0.99 -8.02
CA TYR A 49 9.76 0.11 -8.78
C TYR A 49 11.18 0.44 -8.34
N PRO A 50 12.16 0.50 -9.26
CA PRO A 50 13.54 0.78 -8.92
C PRO A 50 13.70 2.21 -8.39
N ARG A 51 14.76 2.45 -7.62
CA ARG A 51 15.02 3.77 -7.01
C ARG A 51 15.04 4.91 -8.02
N SER A 52 15.54 4.67 -9.22
CA SER A 52 15.55 5.64 -10.32
C SER A 52 14.14 6.13 -10.67
N VAL A 53 13.20 5.21 -10.88
CA VAL A 53 11.79 5.52 -11.17
C VAL A 53 11.11 6.22 -9.99
N ARG A 54 11.37 5.79 -8.76
CA ARG A 54 10.75 6.43 -7.59
C ARG A 54 11.17 7.89 -7.41
N ARG A 55 12.41 8.23 -7.77
CA ARG A 55 12.93 9.60 -7.64
C ARG A 55 12.34 10.56 -8.67
N THR A 56 11.78 10.05 -9.76
CA THR A 56 11.10 10.88 -10.77
C THR A 56 9.62 11.09 -10.44
N MET A 57 9.08 10.39 -9.44
CA MET A 57 7.71 10.55 -9.00
C MET A 57 7.56 11.70 -8.02
N THR A 58 6.44 12.43 -8.13
CA THR A 58 6.09 13.55 -7.26
C THR A 58 4.62 13.47 -6.85
N GLY A 59 4.25 14.21 -5.81
CA GLY A 59 2.85 14.32 -5.36
C GLY A 59 2.23 12.98 -4.97
N ALA A 60 0.98 12.77 -5.36
CA ALA A 60 0.20 11.58 -5.01
C ALA A 60 0.84 10.27 -5.48
N ASN A 61 1.49 10.25 -6.64
CA ASN A 61 2.14 9.04 -7.17
C ASN A 61 3.32 8.60 -6.29
N ALA A 62 4.14 9.56 -5.84
CA ALA A 62 5.23 9.27 -4.90
C ALA A 62 4.70 8.77 -3.56
N ALA A 63 3.59 9.36 -3.08
CA ALA A 63 2.95 8.95 -1.84
C ALA A 63 2.43 7.49 -1.92
N LEU A 64 1.69 7.15 -2.99
CA LEU A 64 1.17 5.80 -3.21
C LEU A 64 2.27 4.73 -3.25
N VAL A 65 3.36 5.00 -3.98
CA VAL A 65 4.50 4.08 -4.04
C VAL A 65 5.17 3.92 -2.67
N ASN A 66 5.29 4.99 -1.89
CA ASN A 66 5.85 4.90 -0.55
C ASN A 66 4.95 4.11 0.42
N VAL A 67 3.62 4.28 0.33
CA VAL A 67 2.66 3.49 1.11
C VAL A 67 2.78 2.01 0.76
N CYS A 68 2.77 1.66 -0.53
CA CYS A 68 2.90 0.26 -0.96
C CYS A 68 4.22 -0.37 -0.50
N ARG A 69 5.34 0.37 -0.55
CA ARG A 69 6.63 -0.10 -0.03
C ARG A 69 6.62 -0.31 1.49
N ALA A 70 5.96 0.57 2.24
CA ALA A 70 5.83 0.42 3.68
C ALA A 70 4.97 -0.80 4.05
N LEU A 71 3.86 -1.02 3.34
CA LEU A 71 3.03 -2.21 3.51
C LEU A 71 3.78 -3.49 3.17
N LYS A 72 4.53 -3.50 2.06
CA LYS A 72 5.35 -4.65 1.67
C LYS A 72 6.41 -4.97 2.72
N ALA A 73 7.10 -3.96 3.24
CA ALA A 73 8.07 -4.14 4.32
C ALA A 73 7.42 -4.69 5.61
N ALA A 74 6.19 -4.28 5.93
CA ALA A 74 5.45 -4.81 7.07
C ALA A 74 5.03 -6.29 6.87
N GLN A 75 4.71 -6.70 5.64
CA GLN A 75 4.43 -8.10 5.31
C GLN A 75 5.70 -8.96 5.41
N ASP A 76 6.80 -8.49 4.81
CA ASP A 76 8.05 -9.25 4.75
C ASP A 76 8.75 -9.34 6.12
N GLY A 77 8.62 -8.29 6.96
CA GLY A 77 9.19 -8.26 8.31
C GLY A 77 8.33 -8.93 9.39
N GLY A 78 7.10 -9.33 9.07
CA GLY A 78 6.20 -10.08 9.95
C GLY A 78 6.28 -11.60 9.79
N SER A 79 7.22 -12.10 8.97
CA SER A 79 7.46 -13.52 8.67
C SER A 79 8.56 -14.13 9.55
#